data_AF-A0A7C3SQH9-F1
#
_entry.id   AF-A0A7C3SQH9-F1
#
_cell.length_a   1.000
_cell.length_b   1.000
_cell.length_c   1.000
_cell.angle_alpha   90.00
_cell.angle_beta   90.00
_cell.angle_gamma   90.00
#
_symmetry.space_group_name_H-M   'P 1'
#
loop_
_entity.id
_entity.type
_entity.pdbx_description
1 polymer ?
#
loop_
_entity_poly.entity_id
_entity_poly.type
_entity_poly.pdbx_seq_one_letter_code
_entity_poly.pdbx_strand_id
1 'polypeptide(L)'
;MEIWEATQIKLNKKILWNLVKLTLIFNLLILFITSTSFVQRVNAEEIGYYHYDSRLSAWVWISKPWRATATTTLITINVKGLPPEYSTELIIDGKPVGVIQGGESKHFEVDKKSSHTIQVNKEVKSALNNYGGIAVGTRYVCPGNIWNIELTFREVTELVPVWYRVLIRNDSSYYWDYYVTYEYRNRLISDLAEKAHVFEYFVEHEVYVIDPYGLKSTGWFKDGESIILSAKNFVVTKDEPNVKERAIFKNWVVNGAPIENNIVPLKIDKPIVALAEYDLETKYKVNVYSEFGHISLNKLDGWYLKGEEATVSIEPEIPMNGWEGLLGGKMIFNGWYTEKGLESKNAAFNFIVNEPKNLKAEWRIDESKPIIAISILVALIIAALCFAFYKRSSLISKLKRVKPENDEVAKLKAEVERLKKIIETQIGKPVE
;
A
#
# COMPACT_ATOMS: atom_id res chain seq x y z
N MET A 1 -56.41 -135.26 -10.58
CA MET A 1 -55.33 -135.21 -11.59
C MET A 1 -55.48 -134.01 -12.55
N GLU A 2 -56.51 -133.16 -12.43
CA GLU A 2 -56.72 -132.01 -13.34
C GLU A 2 -56.18 -130.66 -12.84
N ILE A 3 -55.77 -130.54 -11.56
CA ILE A 3 -55.26 -129.27 -11.00
C ILE A 3 -53.76 -129.09 -11.29
N TRP A 4 -53.05 -130.12 -11.75
CA TRP A 4 -51.58 -130.07 -11.94
C TRP A 4 -51.15 -129.63 -13.35
N GLU A 5 -51.97 -129.86 -14.39
CA GLU A 5 -51.63 -129.44 -15.77
C GLU A 5 -51.91 -127.95 -16.03
N ALA A 6 -52.93 -127.37 -15.40
CA ALA A 6 -53.27 -125.96 -15.56
C ALA A 6 -52.18 -125.02 -14.99
N THR A 7 -51.45 -125.44 -13.96
CA THR A 7 -50.39 -124.65 -13.32
C THR A 7 -49.09 -124.63 -14.13
N GLN A 8 -48.76 -125.72 -14.83
CA GLN A 8 -47.56 -125.80 -15.68
C GLN A 8 -47.66 -124.91 -16.93
N ILE A 9 -48.83 -124.85 -17.57
CA ILE A 9 -49.06 -123.99 -18.75
C ILE A 9 -49.03 -122.50 -18.37
N LYS A 10 -49.52 -122.15 -17.17
CA LYS A 10 -49.52 -120.77 -16.67
C LYS A 10 -48.11 -120.29 -16.29
N LEU A 11 -47.27 -121.19 -15.77
CA LEU A 11 -45.88 -120.88 -15.42
C LEU A 11 -45.03 -120.65 -16.68
N ASN A 12 -45.24 -121.44 -17.73
CA ASN A 12 -44.45 -121.36 -18.96
C ASN A 12 -44.73 -120.08 -19.78
N LYS A 13 -45.99 -119.61 -19.82
CA LYS A 13 -46.34 -118.31 -20.44
C LYS A 13 -45.75 -117.11 -19.68
N LYS A 14 -45.65 -117.17 -18.35
CA LYS A 14 -45.08 -116.09 -17.54
C LYS A 14 -43.56 -115.97 -17.73
N ILE A 15 -42.87 -117.10 -17.85
CA ILE A 15 -41.42 -117.14 -18.12
C ILE A 15 -41.12 -116.63 -19.53
N LEU A 16 -41.89 -117.07 -20.53
CA LEU A 16 -41.72 -116.60 -21.92
C LEU A 16 -41.95 -115.09 -22.05
N TRP A 17 -42.96 -114.54 -21.37
CA TRP A 17 -43.26 -113.11 -21.41
C TRP A 17 -42.20 -112.25 -20.69
N ASN A 18 -41.59 -112.78 -19.62
CA ASN A 18 -40.47 -112.12 -18.96
C ASN A 18 -39.20 -112.11 -19.82
N LEU A 19 -38.93 -113.18 -20.59
CA LEU A 19 -37.81 -113.24 -21.53
C LEU A 19 -37.96 -112.26 -22.70
N VAL A 20 -39.18 -112.10 -23.22
CA VAL A 20 -39.48 -111.09 -24.26
C VAL A 20 -39.33 -109.68 -23.70
N LYS A 21 -39.77 -109.41 -22.46
CA LYS A 21 -39.53 -108.13 -21.81
C LYS A 21 -38.05 -107.84 -21.60
N LEU A 22 -37.27 -108.83 -21.17
CA LEU A 22 -35.83 -108.65 -20.94
C LEU A 22 -35.09 -108.32 -22.23
N THR A 23 -35.43 -109.00 -23.33
CA THR A 23 -34.84 -108.74 -24.65
C THR A 23 -35.27 -107.39 -25.22
N LEU A 24 -36.52 -106.96 -24.99
CA LEU A 24 -36.98 -105.64 -25.44
C LEU A 24 -36.31 -104.51 -24.65
N ILE A 25 -36.16 -104.67 -23.33
CA ILE A 25 -35.43 -103.73 -22.47
C ILE A 25 -33.95 -103.69 -22.88
N PHE A 26 -33.34 -104.84 -23.17
CA PHE A 26 -31.94 -104.90 -23.60
C PHE A 26 -31.73 -104.19 -24.96
N ASN A 27 -32.64 -104.37 -25.93
CA ASN A 27 -32.58 -103.68 -27.21
C ASN A 27 -32.85 -102.17 -27.08
N LEU A 28 -33.77 -101.74 -26.21
CA LEU A 28 -34.00 -100.33 -25.93
C LEU A 28 -32.80 -99.68 -25.23
N LEU A 29 -32.13 -100.41 -24.33
CA LEU A 29 -30.91 -99.93 -23.67
C LEU A 29 -29.75 -99.77 -24.67
N ILE A 30 -29.60 -100.71 -25.60
CA ILE A 30 -28.62 -100.60 -26.69
C ILE A 30 -28.94 -99.39 -27.58
N LEU A 31 -30.20 -99.16 -27.95
CA LEU A 31 -30.62 -97.97 -28.71
C LEU A 31 -30.38 -96.67 -27.94
N PHE A 32 -30.53 -96.66 -26.61
CA PHE A 32 -30.25 -95.46 -25.80
C PHE A 32 -28.75 -95.18 -25.69
N ILE A 33 -27.92 -96.24 -25.63
CA ILE A 33 -26.46 -96.11 -25.59
C ILE A 33 -25.91 -95.69 -26.96
N THR A 34 -26.49 -96.17 -28.07
CA THR A 34 -26.03 -95.84 -29.43
C THR A 34 -26.61 -94.55 -30.02
N SER A 35 -27.74 -94.05 -29.50
CA SER A 35 -28.35 -92.79 -29.96
C SER A 35 -27.76 -91.53 -29.33
N THR A 36 -26.95 -91.66 -28.28
CA THR A 36 -26.08 -90.55 -27.86
C THR A 36 -24.90 -90.45 -28.82
N SER A 37 -25.15 -89.82 -29.97
CA SER A 37 -24.11 -89.09 -30.69
C SER A 37 -23.61 -88.01 -29.72
N PHE A 38 -22.66 -88.43 -28.89
CA PHE A 38 -21.87 -87.61 -28.02
C PHE A 38 -21.11 -86.66 -28.95
N VAL A 39 -21.73 -85.55 -29.34
CA VAL A 39 -20.98 -84.35 -29.69
C VAL A 39 -20.40 -83.89 -28.37
N GLN A 40 -19.32 -84.55 -27.97
CA GLN A 40 -18.37 -84.02 -27.03
C GLN A 40 -18.02 -82.66 -27.61
N ARG A 41 -18.53 -81.57 -27.01
CA ARG A 41 -17.98 -80.24 -27.26
C ARG A 41 -16.57 -80.29 -26.72
N VAL A 42 -15.64 -80.78 -27.55
CA VAL A 42 -14.21 -80.65 -27.32
C VAL A 42 -13.98 -79.17 -27.19
N ASN A 43 -13.38 -78.77 -26.06
CA ASN A 43 -13.06 -77.38 -25.76
C ASN A 43 -12.41 -76.77 -27.00
N ALA A 44 -13.11 -75.81 -27.61
CA ALA A 44 -12.58 -75.02 -28.69
C ALA A 44 -11.45 -74.18 -28.11
N GLU A 45 -10.22 -74.53 -28.44
CA GLU A 45 -9.06 -73.72 -28.13
C GLU A 45 -8.97 -72.60 -29.17
N GLU A 46 -8.86 -71.36 -28.73
CA GLU A 46 -8.73 -70.17 -29.58
C GLU A 46 -7.31 -70.12 -30.19
N ILE A 47 -7.16 -70.21 -31.52
CA ILE A 47 -5.82 -70.42 -32.14
C ILE A 47 -5.35 -69.27 -33.06
N GLY A 48 -6.21 -68.34 -33.51
CA GLY A 48 -5.81 -67.19 -34.33
C GLY A 48 -6.53 -67.07 -35.69
N TYR A 49 -6.03 -66.25 -36.61
CA TYR A 49 -6.53 -66.11 -37.99
C TYR A 49 -5.40 -65.89 -39.02
N TYR A 50 -5.63 -66.22 -40.30
CA TYR A 50 -4.72 -65.89 -41.41
C TYR A 50 -5.08 -64.52 -42.01
N HIS A 51 -4.09 -63.64 -42.20
CA HIS A 51 -4.23 -62.36 -42.91
C HIS A 51 -3.26 -62.33 -44.10
N TYR A 52 -3.73 -61.86 -45.25
CA TYR A 52 -2.88 -61.67 -46.43
C TYR A 52 -2.12 -60.35 -46.30
N ASP A 53 -0.81 -60.42 -46.04
CA ASP A 53 0.05 -59.24 -46.01
C ASP A 53 0.52 -58.92 -47.43
N SER A 54 0.03 -57.80 -47.98
CA SER A 54 0.36 -57.34 -49.33
C SER A 54 1.83 -56.94 -49.51
N ARG A 55 2.56 -56.62 -48.44
CA ARG A 55 4.00 -56.29 -48.50
C ARG A 55 4.85 -57.54 -48.62
N LEU A 56 4.43 -58.62 -47.98
CA LEU A 56 5.14 -59.91 -47.96
C LEU A 56 4.60 -60.89 -49.03
N SER A 57 3.49 -60.56 -49.70
CA SER A 57 2.80 -61.42 -50.67
C SER A 57 2.51 -62.83 -50.12
N ALA A 58 2.21 -62.92 -48.81
CA ALA A 58 2.04 -64.19 -48.11
C ALA A 58 0.88 -64.13 -47.11
N TRP A 59 0.29 -65.29 -46.83
CA TRP A 59 -0.68 -65.47 -45.76
C TRP A 59 0.05 -65.69 -44.43
N VAL A 60 -0.16 -64.78 -43.48
CA VAL A 60 0.50 -64.81 -42.17
C VAL A 60 -0.48 -65.30 -41.10
N TRP A 61 -0.07 -66.29 -40.30
CA TRP A 61 -0.82 -66.77 -39.13
C TRP A 61 -0.67 -65.79 -37.98
N ILE A 62 -1.79 -65.26 -37.50
CA ILE A 62 -1.86 -64.27 -36.43
C ILE A 62 -2.57 -64.93 -35.23
N SER A 63 -1.78 -65.40 -34.26
CA SER A 63 -2.29 -66.10 -33.06
C SER A 63 -2.97 -65.19 -32.04
N LYS A 64 -2.82 -63.86 -32.16
CA LYS A 64 -3.53 -62.82 -31.41
C LYS A 64 -3.69 -61.60 -32.33
N PRO A 65 -4.84 -60.89 -32.34
CA PRO A 65 -5.11 -59.82 -33.30
C PRO A 65 -4.06 -58.70 -33.24
N TRP A 66 -3.00 -58.85 -34.01
CA TRP A 66 -2.03 -57.79 -34.26
C TRP A 66 -2.63 -56.91 -35.34
N ARG A 67 -3.43 -55.93 -34.92
CA ARG A 67 -3.65 -54.73 -35.73
C ARG A 67 -2.55 -53.75 -35.31
N ALA A 68 -1.69 -53.36 -36.25
CA ALA A 68 -0.77 -52.23 -36.09
C ALA A 68 -1.61 -50.99 -35.80
N THR A 69 -1.89 -50.76 -34.52
CA THR A 69 -2.67 -49.61 -34.09
C THR A 69 -1.63 -48.53 -33.87
N ALA A 70 -1.71 -47.42 -34.62
CA ALA A 70 -0.79 -46.28 -34.46
C ALA A 70 -0.58 -46.04 -32.95
N THR A 71 0.66 -46.17 -32.48
CA THR A 71 0.96 -46.06 -31.04
C THR A 71 0.82 -44.63 -30.55
N THR A 72 0.83 -43.70 -31.49
CA THR A 72 0.88 -42.28 -31.25
C THR A 72 -0.32 -41.58 -31.89
N THR A 73 -0.60 -40.37 -31.41
CA THR A 73 -1.57 -39.43 -31.99
C THR A 73 -0.97 -38.03 -31.98
N LEU A 74 -1.43 -37.18 -32.90
CA LEU A 74 -1.06 -35.77 -32.89
C LEU A 74 -1.97 -35.00 -31.92
N ILE A 75 -1.35 -34.18 -31.09
CA ILE A 75 -2.01 -33.13 -30.32
C ILE A 75 -1.61 -31.77 -30.89
N THR A 76 -2.50 -30.79 -30.78
CA THR A 76 -2.29 -29.42 -31.25
C THR A 76 -2.20 -28.47 -30.07
N ILE A 77 -1.13 -27.68 -30.03
CA ILE A 77 -0.89 -26.71 -28.97
C ILE A 77 -0.85 -25.33 -29.61
N ASN A 78 -1.74 -24.45 -29.16
CA ASN A 78 -1.82 -23.07 -29.62
C ASN A 78 -1.44 -22.12 -28.50
N VAL A 79 -0.70 -21.06 -28.83
CA VAL A 79 -0.39 -19.98 -27.89
C VAL A 79 -1.10 -18.71 -28.33
N LYS A 80 -1.92 -18.13 -27.44
CA LYS A 80 -2.70 -16.91 -27.71
C LYS A 80 -2.37 -15.84 -26.67
N GLY A 81 -2.39 -14.57 -27.07
CA GLY A 81 -2.16 -13.43 -26.17
C GLY A 81 -0.69 -13.14 -25.84
N LEU A 82 0.23 -14.02 -26.24
CA LEU A 82 1.67 -13.73 -26.27
C LEU A 82 2.01 -13.09 -27.63
N PRO A 83 2.78 -12.00 -27.68
CA PRO A 83 3.21 -11.41 -28.95
C PRO A 83 4.20 -12.31 -29.73
N PRO A 84 4.23 -12.24 -31.08
CA PRO A 84 5.06 -13.12 -31.92
C PRO A 84 6.57 -13.03 -31.68
N GLU A 85 7.06 -11.89 -31.20
CA GLU A 85 8.47 -11.67 -30.84
C GLU A 85 8.91 -12.41 -29.58
N TYR A 86 7.95 -12.93 -28.80
CA TYR A 86 8.20 -13.73 -27.61
C TYR A 86 7.86 -15.20 -27.86
N SER A 87 8.53 -16.07 -27.09
CA SER A 87 8.28 -17.51 -27.11
C SER A 87 8.16 -18.06 -25.70
N THR A 88 7.38 -19.12 -25.55
CA THR A 88 7.26 -19.87 -24.30
C THR A 88 7.87 -21.25 -24.44
N GLU A 89 8.57 -21.71 -23.40
CA GLU A 89 9.09 -23.08 -23.35
C GLU A 89 7.93 -24.06 -23.21
N LEU A 90 8.02 -25.15 -23.96
CA LEU A 90 7.06 -26.24 -23.93
C LEU A 90 7.69 -27.47 -23.27
N ILE A 91 7.00 -28.00 -22.27
CA ILE A 91 7.39 -29.19 -21.51
C ILE A 91 6.27 -30.22 -21.68
N ILE A 92 6.62 -31.43 -22.11
CA ILE A 92 5.70 -32.58 -22.21
C ILE A 92 6.22 -33.66 -21.28
N ASP A 93 5.39 -34.12 -20.35
CA ASP A 93 5.69 -35.15 -19.36
C ASP A 93 6.99 -34.87 -18.58
N GLY A 94 7.19 -33.60 -18.22
CA GLY A 94 8.36 -33.12 -17.48
C GLY A 94 9.63 -32.95 -18.31
N LYS A 95 9.59 -33.17 -19.63
CA LYS A 95 10.74 -32.98 -20.53
C LYS A 95 10.55 -31.76 -21.43
N PRO A 96 11.55 -30.85 -21.53
CA PRO A 96 11.49 -29.75 -22.47
C PRO A 96 11.58 -30.28 -23.89
N VAL A 97 10.61 -29.91 -24.74
CA VAL A 97 10.52 -30.38 -26.14
C VAL A 97 10.79 -29.27 -27.15
N GLY A 98 10.77 -28.01 -26.72
CA GLY A 98 11.06 -26.86 -27.57
C GLY A 98 10.39 -25.59 -27.08
N VAL A 99 10.21 -24.62 -28.00
CA VAL A 99 9.51 -23.36 -27.74
C VAL A 99 8.40 -23.14 -28.76
N ILE A 100 7.36 -22.40 -28.37
CA ILE A 100 6.28 -21.95 -29.25
C ILE A 100 6.22 -20.42 -29.20
N GLN A 101 6.20 -19.77 -30.36
CA GLN A 101 6.07 -18.32 -30.48
C GLN A 101 4.63 -17.86 -30.23
N GLY A 102 4.47 -16.60 -29.85
CA GLY A 102 3.15 -16.00 -29.69
C GLY A 102 2.30 -16.05 -30.96
N GLY A 103 1.07 -16.55 -30.86
CA GLY A 103 0.16 -16.73 -32.00
C GLY A 103 0.43 -17.99 -32.84
N GLU A 104 1.47 -18.76 -32.52
CA GLU A 104 1.83 -19.97 -33.24
C GLU A 104 0.98 -21.18 -32.80
N SER A 105 0.83 -22.13 -33.72
CA SER A 105 0.24 -23.45 -33.48
C SER A 105 1.25 -24.52 -33.88
N LYS A 106 1.48 -25.51 -33.00
CA LYS A 106 2.36 -26.65 -33.29
C LYS A 106 1.68 -27.98 -32.98
N HIS A 107 2.07 -29.00 -33.74
CA HIS A 107 1.62 -30.36 -33.54
C HIS A 107 2.72 -31.21 -32.88
N PHE A 108 2.33 -32.03 -31.93
CA PHE A 108 3.24 -32.94 -31.23
C PHE A 108 2.67 -34.35 -31.26
N GLU A 109 3.56 -35.31 -31.46
CA GLU A 109 3.21 -36.73 -31.46
C GLU A 109 3.38 -37.29 -30.04
N VAL A 110 2.29 -37.81 -29.47
CA VAL A 110 2.24 -38.34 -28.10
C VAL A 110 1.62 -39.74 -28.09
N ASP A 111 1.89 -40.53 -27.04
CA ASP A 111 1.36 -41.90 -26.92
C ASP A 111 -0.14 -41.88 -26.60
N LYS A 112 -0.96 -42.47 -27.46
CA LYS A 112 -2.42 -42.45 -27.27
C LYS A 112 -2.92 -43.35 -26.14
N LYS A 113 -2.04 -44.14 -25.52
CA LYS A 113 -2.38 -45.11 -24.48
C LYS A 113 -1.96 -44.65 -23.09
N SER A 114 -1.36 -43.47 -22.96
CA SER A 114 -1.01 -42.86 -21.69
C SER A 114 -1.60 -41.46 -21.56
N SER A 115 -1.76 -41.02 -20.31
CA SER A 115 -2.08 -39.64 -20.00
C SER A 115 -0.83 -38.77 -20.16
N HIS A 116 -1.02 -37.51 -20.56
CA HIS A 116 0.09 -36.57 -20.75
C HIS A 116 -0.10 -35.29 -19.93
N THR A 117 1.00 -34.72 -19.47
CA THR A 117 1.02 -33.38 -18.86
C THR A 117 1.81 -32.44 -19.75
N ILE A 118 1.14 -31.42 -20.27
CA ILE A 118 1.73 -30.39 -21.11
C ILE A 118 1.82 -29.11 -20.27
N GLN A 119 2.99 -28.48 -20.25
CA GLN A 119 3.22 -27.25 -19.51
C GLN A 119 3.90 -26.20 -20.39
N VAL A 120 3.52 -24.96 -20.19
CA VAL A 120 4.19 -23.78 -20.74
C VAL A 120 4.71 -22.88 -19.62
N ASN A 121 5.59 -21.93 -19.94
CA ASN A 121 6.05 -20.95 -18.95
C ASN A 121 4.85 -20.17 -18.41
N LYS A 122 4.70 -20.17 -17.08
CA LYS A 122 3.65 -19.40 -16.40
C LYS A 122 3.77 -17.90 -16.70
N GLU A 123 5.00 -17.41 -16.87
CA GLU A 123 5.31 -16.01 -17.10
C GLU A 123 6.40 -15.86 -18.16
N VAL A 124 6.21 -14.90 -19.06
CA VAL A 124 7.22 -14.43 -20.03
C VAL A 124 7.39 -12.93 -19.84
N LYS A 125 8.61 -12.44 -19.62
CA LYS A 125 8.88 -11.01 -19.36
C LYS A 125 9.45 -10.30 -20.59
N SER A 126 9.02 -9.06 -20.81
CA SER A 126 9.61 -8.17 -21.79
C SER A 126 10.93 -7.59 -21.30
N ALA A 127 11.63 -6.86 -22.19
CA ALA A 127 12.68 -5.93 -21.76
C ALA A 127 12.12 -4.90 -20.76
N LEU A 128 13.00 -4.43 -19.87
CA LEU A 128 12.65 -3.43 -18.87
C LEU A 128 12.83 -2.02 -19.45
N ASN A 129 11.92 -1.12 -19.08
CA ASN A 129 12.02 0.30 -19.34
C ASN A 129 12.58 1.00 -18.10
N ASN A 130 13.47 1.98 -18.28
CA ASN A 130 14.07 2.72 -17.18
C ASN A 130 13.55 4.16 -17.16
N TYR A 131 12.95 4.56 -16.04
CA TYR A 131 12.51 5.93 -15.79
C TYR A 131 13.18 6.43 -14.52
N GLY A 132 14.13 7.36 -14.66
CA GLY A 132 14.80 7.99 -13.52
C GLY A 132 15.57 7.02 -12.61
N GLY A 133 16.10 5.92 -13.14
CA GLY A 133 16.81 4.90 -12.37
C GLY A 133 15.92 3.75 -11.87
N ILE A 134 14.61 3.80 -12.12
CA ILE A 134 13.65 2.76 -11.76
C ILE A 134 13.33 1.94 -13.01
N ALA A 135 13.66 0.65 -12.97
CA ALA A 135 13.38 -0.29 -14.05
C ALA A 135 12.03 -0.97 -13.83
N VAL A 136 11.12 -0.87 -14.81
CA VAL A 136 9.79 -1.49 -14.81
C VAL A 136 9.50 -2.20 -16.13
N GLY A 137 8.76 -3.31 -16.08
CA GLY A 137 8.54 -4.18 -17.24
C GLY A 137 7.08 -4.46 -17.58
N THR A 138 6.89 -5.14 -18.71
CA THR A 138 5.65 -5.84 -19.06
C THR A 138 5.88 -7.33 -18.90
N ARG A 139 4.87 -8.06 -18.46
CA ARG A 139 4.89 -9.52 -18.42
C ARG A 139 3.63 -10.09 -19.05
N TYR A 140 3.76 -11.31 -19.54
CA TYR A 140 2.68 -12.10 -20.10
C TYR A 140 2.48 -13.29 -19.18
N VAL A 141 1.29 -13.43 -18.61
CA VAL A 141 0.97 -14.47 -17.62
C VAL A 141 -0.04 -15.44 -18.20
N CYS A 142 0.25 -16.75 -18.11
CA CYS A 142 -0.69 -17.81 -18.43
C CYS A 142 -1.16 -18.48 -17.13
N PRO A 143 -2.36 -18.18 -16.60
CA PRO A 143 -2.87 -18.80 -15.38
C PRO A 143 -3.11 -20.31 -15.53
N GLY A 144 -3.50 -20.74 -16.73
CA GLY A 144 -3.72 -22.14 -17.10
C GLY A 144 -2.50 -22.75 -17.79
N ASN A 145 -1.29 -22.55 -17.26
CA ASN A 145 -0.06 -22.97 -17.92
C ASN A 145 0.21 -24.49 -17.90
N ILE A 146 -0.75 -25.28 -17.40
CA ILE A 146 -0.67 -26.74 -17.30
C ILE A 146 -1.95 -27.33 -17.89
N TRP A 147 -1.80 -28.23 -18.84
CA TRP A 147 -2.88 -29.02 -19.44
C TRP A 147 -2.62 -30.50 -19.18
N ASN A 148 -3.53 -31.14 -18.45
CA ASN A 148 -3.49 -32.58 -18.21
C ASN A 148 -4.46 -33.26 -19.17
N ILE A 149 -3.94 -34.12 -20.03
CA ILE A 149 -4.72 -34.92 -20.97
C ILE A 149 -4.99 -36.28 -20.35
N GLU A 150 -6.26 -36.55 -20.07
CA GLU A 150 -6.71 -37.84 -19.57
C GLU A 150 -7.07 -38.79 -20.71
N LEU A 151 -7.11 -40.09 -20.39
CA LEU A 151 -7.60 -41.11 -21.31
C LEU A 151 -9.12 -41.24 -21.17
N THR A 152 -9.80 -41.27 -22.31
CA THR A 152 -11.19 -41.69 -22.41
C THR A 152 -11.24 -43.12 -22.93
N PHE A 153 -12.17 -43.89 -22.39
CA PHE A 153 -12.37 -45.27 -22.79
C PHE A 153 -13.74 -45.42 -23.45
N ARG A 154 -13.77 -46.05 -24.61
CA ARG A 154 -15.00 -46.42 -25.31
C ARG A 154 -15.02 -47.92 -25.51
N GLU A 155 -16.11 -48.55 -25.11
CA GLU A 155 -16.38 -49.93 -25.47
C GLU A 155 -16.95 -49.96 -26.90
N VAL A 156 -16.30 -50.71 -27.78
CA VAL A 156 -16.75 -50.92 -29.15
C VAL A 156 -17.05 -52.41 -29.32
N THR A 157 -18.26 -52.71 -29.78
CA THR A 157 -18.66 -54.05 -30.15
C THR A 157 -18.40 -54.25 -31.64
N GLU A 158 -17.45 -55.11 -32.00
CA GLU A 158 -17.15 -55.47 -33.39
C GLU A 158 -17.56 -56.91 -33.64
N LEU A 159 -18.09 -57.18 -34.84
CA LEU A 159 -18.28 -58.53 -35.33
C LEU A 159 -16.92 -59.04 -35.83
N VAL A 160 -16.34 -60.03 -35.14
CA VAL A 160 -15.02 -60.58 -35.47
C VAL A 160 -15.12 -62.04 -35.89
N PRO A 161 -14.32 -62.49 -36.88
CA PRO A 161 -14.25 -63.89 -37.24
C PRO A 161 -13.47 -64.66 -36.15
N VAL A 162 -14.09 -65.70 -35.60
CA VAL A 162 -13.51 -66.61 -34.61
C VAL A 162 -13.34 -67.97 -35.26
N TRP A 163 -12.12 -68.48 -35.25
CA TRP A 163 -11.76 -69.78 -35.78
C TRP A 163 -11.85 -70.83 -34.68
N TYR A 164 -12.70 -71.82 -34.90
CA TYR A 164 -12.87 -72.96 -34.01
C TYR A 164 -12.08 -74.14 -34.58
N ARG A 165 -11.15 -74.68 -33.80
CA ARG A 165 -10.56 -76.00 -34.10
C ARG A 165 -11.45 -77.06 -33.46
N VAL A 166 -12.01 -77.95 -34.26
CA VAL A 166 -12.86 -79.03 -33.78
C VAL A 166 -12.32 -80.38 -34.24
N LEU A 167 -12.36 -81.35 -33.34
CA LEU A 167 -11.96 -82.72 -33.64
C LEU A 167 -13.14 -83.42 -34.28
N ILE A 168 -13.04 -83.71 -35.58
CA ILE A 168 -14.06 -84.47 -36.29
C ILE A 168 -13.68 -85.94 -36.25
N ARG A 169 -14.61 -86.76 -35.75
CA ARG A 169 -14.51 -88.22 -35.83
C ARG A 169 -15.26 -88.67 -37.07
N ASN A 170 -14.55 -89.36 -37.96
CA ASN A 170 -15.19 -90.19 -38.97
C ASN A 170 -14.91 -91.67 -38.65
N ASP A 171 -15.64 -92.58 -39.29
CA ASP A 171 -15.75 -94.01 -38.92
C ASP A 171 -14.41 -94.79 -38.76
N SER A 172 -13.25 -94.21 -39.07
CA SER A 172 -11.94 -94.83 -38.85
C SER A 172 -10.78 -93.89 -38.47
N SER A 173 -11.02 -92.60 -38.24
CA SER A 173 -9.94 -91.68 -37.81
C SER A 173 -10.46 -90.41 -37.15
N TYR A 174 -9.58 -89.77 -36.38
CA TYR A 174 -9.78 -88.41 -35.86
C TYR A 174 -8.90 -87.45 -36.65
N TYR A 175 -9.48 -86.37 -37.16
CA TYR A 175 -8.73 -85.28 -37.76
C TYR A 175 -9.24 -83.94 -37.23
N TRP A 176 -8.37 -82.94 -37.24
CA TRP A 176 -8.72 -81.58 -36.87
C TRP A 176 -9.29 -80.85 -38.08
N ASP A 177 -10.47 -80.25 -37.93
CA ASP A 177 -11.05 -79.35 -38.91
C ASP A 177 -11.21 -77.95 -38.31
N TYR A 178 -11.32 -76.94 -39.18
CA TYR A 178 -11.48 -75.55 -38.79
C TYR A 178 -12.74 -74.99 -39.42
N TYR A 179 -13.61 -74.40 -38.60
CA TYR A 179 -14.71 -73.58 -39.13
C TYR A 179 -14.65 -72.17 -38.55
N VAL A 180 -15.14 -71.21 -39.34
CA VAL A 180 -15.23 -69.80 -38.97
C VAL A 180 -16.66 -69.48 -38.61
N THR A 181 -16.84 -68.81 -37.48
CA THR A 181 -18.09 -68.14 -37.13
C THR A 181 -17.80 -66.68 -36.79
N TYR A 182 -18.83 -65.85 -36.89
CA TYR A 182 -18.73 -64.43 -36.57
C TYR A 182 -19.36 -64.18 -35.20
N GLU A 183 -18.59 -63.58 -34.29
CA GLU A 183 -19.04 -63.29 -32.93
C GLU A 183 -18.88 -61.82 -32.62
N TYR A 184 -19.85 -61.27 -31.90
CA TYR A 184 -19.71 -59.94 -31.33
C TYR A 184 -18.72 -60.00 -30.17
N ARG A 185 -17.62 -59.25 -30.29
CA ARG A 185 -16.67 -59.06 -29.19
C ARG A 185 -16.61 -57.61 -28.81
N ASN A 186 -16.65 -57.37 -27.50
CA ASN A 186 -16.43 -56.06 -26.94
C ASN A 186 -14.94 -55.80 -26.79
N ARG A 187 -14.51 -54.61 -27.17
CA ARG A 187 -13.15 -54.13 -27.01
C ARG A 187 -13.18 -52.76 -26.36
N LEU A 188 -12.34 -52.59 -25.34
CA LEU A 188 -12.07 -51.27 -24.80
C LEU A 188 -11.04 -50.56 -25.69
N ILE A 189 -11.40 -49.39 -26.21
CA ILE A 189 -10.51 -48.50 -26.95
C ILE A 189 -10.23 -47.29 -26.07
N SER A 190 -8.95 -47.02 -25.82
CA SER A 190 -8.51 -45.77 -25.20
C SER A 190 -8.19 -44.74 -26.27
N ASP A 191 -8.58 -43.49 -26.05
CA ASP A 191 -8.16 -42.32 -26.81
C ASP A 191 -7.98 -41.13 -25.87
N LEU A 192 -7.27 -40.10 -26.30
CA LEU A 192 -7.10 -38.88 -25.50
C LEU A 192 -8.43 -38.13 -25.41
N ALA A 193 -8.76 -37.64 -24.22
CA ALA A 193 -9.96 -36.83 -23.96
C ALA A 193 -10.01 -35.57 -24.83
N GLU A 194 -8.84 -34.95 -25.02
CA GLU A 194 -8.66 -33.74 -25.80
C GLU A 194 -7.42 -33.89 -26.69
N LYS A 195 -7.49 -33.35 -27.90
CA LYS A 195 -6.39 -33.37 -28.89
C LYS A 195 -5.90 -31.97 -29.25
N ALA A 196 -6.47 -30.94 -28.66
CA ALA A 196 -6.07 -29.57 -28.89
C ALA A 196 -6.29 -28.73 -27.63
N HIS A 197 -5.37 -27.82 -27.36
CA HIS A 197 -5.49 -26.86 -26.27
C HIS A 197 -4.94 -25.50 -26.69
N VAL A 198 -5.44 -24.45 -26.03
CA VAL A 198 -4.98 -23.08 -26.24
C VAL A 198 -4.48 -22.54 -24.91
N PHE A 199 -3.19 -22.27 -24.83
CA PHE A 199 -2.60 -21.55 -23.71
C PHE A 199 -2.79 -20.05 -23.93
N GLU A 200 -3.68 -19.44 -23.16
CA GLU A 200 -3.96 -18.01 -23.21
C GLU A 200 -3.09 -17.24 -22.22
N TYR A 201 -2.36 -16.25 -22.73
CA TYR A 201 -1.57 -15.29 -21.98
C TYR A 201 -2.32 -13.96 -21.85
N PHE A 202 -2.22 -13.35 -20.67
CA PHE A 202 -2.73 -12.02 -20.38
C PHE A 202 -1.57 -11.06 -20.14
N VAL A 203 -1.73 -9.83 -20.59
CA VAL A 203 -0.72 -8.77 -20.43
C VAL A 203 -0.89 -8.14 -19.05
N GLU A 204 0.23 -8.00 -18.33
CA GLU A 204 0.31 -7.22 -17.10
C GLU A 204 1.49 -6.25 -17.17
N HIS A 205 1.28 -5.04 -16.65
CA HIS A 205 2.29 -4.00 -16.59
C HIS A 205 2.68 -3.73 -15.14
N GLU A 206 3.99 -3.54 -14.93
CA GLU A 206 4.50 -3.15 -13.64
C GLU A 206 4.23 -1.66 -13.40
N VAL A 207 3.65 -1.38 -12.25
CA VAL A 207 3.32 -0.05 -11.77
C VAL A 207 4.12 0.22 -10.51
N TYR A 208 4.77 1.38 -10.47
CA TYR A 208 5.58 1.83 -9.36
C TYR A 208 5.20 3.27 -9.00
N VAL A 209 4.34 3.42 -8.00
CA VAL A 209 3.86 4.71 -7.50
C VAL A 209 4.43 4.96 -6.11
N ILE A 210 5.09 6.09 -5.93
CA ILE A 210 5.58 6.57 -4.63
C ILE A 210 5.18 8.02 -4.40
N ASP A 211 4.41 8.23 -3.34
CA ASP A 211 4.25 9.50 -2.65
C ASP A 211 4.93 9.43 -1.28
N PRO A 212 5.97 10.24 -1.01
CA PRO A 212 6.66 10.27 0.28
C PRO A 212 5.75 10.46 1.50
N TYR A 213 4.57 11.06 1.32
CA TYR A 213 3.65 11.40 2.41
C TYR A 213 2.28 10.72 2.29
N GLY A 214 2.14 9.75 1.40
CA GLY A 214 0.84 9.17 1.09
C GLY A 214 0.91 7.85 0.35
N LEU A 215 0.34 7.84 -0.85
CA LEU A 215 0.08 6.63 -1.62
C LEU A 215 1.37 5.89 -2.02
N LYS A 216 1.44 4.60 -1.69
CA LYS A 216 2.44 3.68 -2.24
C LYS A 216 1.72 2.52 -2.92
N SER A 217 1.89 2.40 -4.24
CA SER A 217 1.30 1.32 -5.03
C SER A 217 2.36 0.75 -5.94
N THR A 218 2.83 -0.46 -5.62
CA THR A 218 3.88 -1.14 -6.39
C THR A 218 3.43 -2.56 -6.69
N GLY A 219 3.39 -2.95 -7.97
CA GLY A 219 2.97 -4.30 -8.34
C GLY A 219 2.67 -4.45 -9.83
N TRP A 220 2.15 -5.62 -10.18
CA TRP A 220 1.74 -5.95 -11.54
C TRP A 220 0.23 -5.83 -11.65
N PHE A 221 -0.22 -5.12 -12.68
CA PHE A 221 -1.64 -4.84 -12.91
C PHE A 221 -2.00 -5.24 -14.33
N LYS A 222 -3.27 -5.60 -14.55
CA LYS A 222 -3.71 -6.05 -15.88
C LYS A 222 -3.73 -4.89 -16.86
N ASP A 223 -3.39 -5.18 -18.11
CA ASP A 223 -3.55 -4.22 -19.19
C ASP A 223 -5.01 -3.71 -19.26
N GLY A 224 -5.15 -2.40 -19.39
CA GLY A 224 -6.42 -1.68 -19.40
C GLY A 224 -7.01 -1.33 -18.03
N GLU A 225 -6.45 -1.82 -16.92
CA GLU A 225 -6.88 -1.44 -15.58
C GLU A 225 -6.66 0.07 -15.33
N SER A 226 -7.41 0.67 -14.41
CA SER A 226 -7.31 2.09 -14.09
C SER A 226 -6.89 2.30 -12.64
N ILE A 227 -5.96 3.22 -12.44
CA ILE A 227 -5.53 3.67 -11.12
C ILE A 227 -5.71 5.18 -11.02
N ILE A 228 -5.91 5.67 -9.80
CA ILE A 228 -5.98 7.11 -9.53
C ILE A 228 -4.82 7.47 -8.63
N LEU A 229 -3.90 8.28 -9.14
CA LEU A 229 -2.89 8.92 -8.33
C LEU A 229 -3.57 10.00 -7.49
N SER A 230 -3.28 10.06 -6.20
CA SER A 230 -3.85 11.05 -5.29
C SER A 230 -2.81 11.46 -4.25
N ALA A 231 -2.43 12.73 -4.30
CA ALA A 231 -1.55 13.38 -3.32
C ALA A 231 -2.31 14.50 -2.58
N LYS A 232 -1.91 14.77 -1.34
CA LYS A 232 -2.43 15.91 -0.58
C LYS A 232 -1.79 17.20 -1.09
N ASN A 233 -2.56 18.29 -1.17
CA ASN A 233 -2.05 19.60 -1.60
C ASN A 233 -0.86 20.10 -0.75
N PHE A 234 -0.90 19.81 0.55
CA PHE A 234 0.25 19.99 1.43
C PHE A 234 0.19 19.00 2.59
N VAL A 235 1.35 18.73 3.17
CA VAL A 235 1.51 17.91 4.38
C VAL A 235 2.36 18.68 5.36
N VAL A 236 1.86 18.88 6.59
CA VAL A 236 2.64 19.50 7.66
C VAL A 236 3.70 18.50 8.10
N THR A 237 4.98 18.86 7.92
CA THR A 237 6.12 18.01 8.27
C THR A 237 6.69 18.38 9.64
N LYS A 238 6.51 19.63 10.07
CA LYS A 238 6.99 20.14 11.34
C LYS A 238 6.06 21.23 11.88
N ASP A 239 5.65 21.12 13.13
CA ASP A 239 4.83 22.13 13.81
C ASP A 239 5.38 22.37 15.23
N GLU A 240 6.39 23.23 15.32
CA GLU A 240 7.02 23.64 16.58
C GLU A 240 6.65 25.11 16.89
N PRO A 241 6.80 25.56 18.16
CA PRO A 241 6.43 26.92 18.56
C PRO A 241 7.10 28.04 17.75
N ASN A 242 8.33 27.78 17.26
CA ASN A 242 9.16 28.79 16.58
C ASN A 242 9.42 28.47 15.09
N VAL A 243 9.08 27.26 14.63
CA VAL A 243 9.35 26.79 13.27
C VAL A 243 8.17 25.95 12.80
N LYS A 244 7.65 26.27 11.61
CA LYS A 244 6.63 25.45 10.94
C LYS A 244 7.13 25.08 9.56
N GLU A 245 6.99 23.81 9.20
CA GLU A 245 7.34 23.31 7.87
C GLU A 245 6.18 22.53 7.29
N ARG A 246 5.95 22.73 6.00
CA ARG A 246 5.02 21.93 5.22
C ARG A 246 5.62 21.60 3.87
N ALA A 247 5.46 20.36 3.45
CA ALA A 247 5.71 19.94 2.08
C ALA A 247 4.48 20.33 1.24
N ILE A 248 4.68 21.13 0.20
CA ILE A 248 3.63 21.55 -0.73
C ILE A 248 3.77 20.72 -1.99
N PHE A 249 2.67 20.05 -2.38
CA PHE A 249 2.68 19.23 -3.58
C PHE A 249 2.97 20.10 -4.80
N LYS A 250 3.92 19.65 -5.62
CA LYS A 250 4.36 20.34 -6.82
C LYS A 250 3.76 19.70 -8.07
N ASN A 251 4.05 18.41 -8.28
CA ASN A 251 3.56 17.64 -9.41
C ASN A 251 3.75 16.13 -9.16
N TRP A 252 3.14 15.31 -10.02
CA TRP A 252 3.51 13.92 -10.23
C TRP A 252 4.45 13.84 -11.43
N VAL A 253 5.58 13.15 -11.29
CA VAL A 253 6.44 12.78 -12.42
C VAL A 253 6.06 11.38 -12.87
N VAL A 254 5.30 11.29 -13.97
CA VAL A 254 4.82 10.04 -14.55
C VAL A 254 5.66 9.68 -15.77
N ASN A 255 6.41 8.59 -15.69
CA ASN A 255 7.35 8.13 -16.73
C ASN A 255 8.32 9.24 -17.20
N GLY A 256 8.74 10.10 -16.28
CA GLY A 256 9.63 11.25 -16.54
C GLY A 256 8.93 12.54 -16.99
N ALA A 257 7.62 12.53 -17.20
CA ALA A 257 6.85 13.71 -17.56
C ALA A 257 6.12 14.31 -16.33
N PRO A 258 6.26 15.61 -16.03
CA PRO A 258 5.58 16.24 -14.91
C PRO A 258 4.09 16.49 -15.21
N ILE A 259 3.24 16.25 -14.22
CA ILE A 259 1.79 16.47 -14.24
C ILE A 259 1.42 17.24 -12.96
N GLU A 260 0.99 18.49 -13.11
CA GLU A 260 0.75 19.42 -11.98
C GLU A 260 -0.50 19.09 -11.14
N ASN A 261 -1.41 18.27 -11.65
CA ASN A 261 -2.61 17.89 -10.91
C ASN A 261 -2.27 16.92 -9.78
N ASN A 262 -2.77 17.19 -8.57
CA ASN A 262 -2.56 16.30 -7.42
C ASN A 262 -3.36 14.98 -7.50
N ILE A 263 -4.44 14.98 -8.30
CA ILE A 263 -5.27 13.81 -8.60
C ILE A 263 -5.19 13.52 -10.10
N VAL A 264 -4.70 12.34 -10.46
CA VAL A 264 -4.48 11.95 -11.86
C VAL A 264 -5.04 10.55 -12.11
N PRO A 265 -6.13 10.40 -12.88
CA PRO A 265 -6.57 9.09 -13.35
C PRO A 265 -5.62 8.61 -14.46
N LEU A 266 -5.10 7.39 -14.31
CA LEU A 266 -4.23 6.75 -15.29
C LEU A 266 -4.82 5.41 -15.72
N LYS A 267 -4.78 5.15 -17.02
CA LYS A 267 -5.02 3.82 -17.59
C LYS A 267 -3.69 3.10 -17.70
N ILE A 268 -3.65 1.85 -17.26
CA ILE A 268 -2.48 1.00 -17.29
C ILE A 268 -2.43 0.32 -18.65
N ASP A 269 -1.79 0.97 -19.63
CA ASP A 269 -1.58 0.45 -20.99
C ASP A 269 -0.10 0.14 -21.29
N LYS A 270 0.77 0.41 -20.32
CA LYS A 270 2.22 0.22 -20.34
C LYS A 270 2.78 0.29 -18.92
N PRO A 271 4.06 -0.05 -18.71
CA PRO A 271 4.70 0.10 -17.42
C PRO A 271 4.71 1.58 -16.95
N ILE A 272 4.39 1.81 -15.69
CA ILE A 272 4.23 3.15 -15.11
C ILE A 272 5.15 3.33 -13.90
N VAL A 273 5.90 4.42 -13.89
CA VAL A 273 6.60 4.96 -12.72
C VAL A 273 6.00 6.33 -12.43
N ALA A 274 5.44 6.52 -11.24
CA ALA A 274 4.88 7.79 -10.81
C ALA A 274 5.47 8.21 -9.46
N LEU A 275 6.13 9.36 -9.43
CA LEU A 275 6.77 9.90 -8.22
C LEU A 275 6.13 11.24 -7.88
N ALA A 276 5.69 11.43 -6.64
CA ALA A 276 5.19 12.74 -6.19
C ALA A 276 6.36 13.63 -5.77
N GLU A 277 6.43 14.83 -6.37
CA GLU A 277 7.39 15.87 -6.00
C GLU A 277 6.73 16.92 -5.10
N TYR A 278 7.50 17.40 -4.12
CA TYR A 278 7.05 18.40 -3.17
C TYR A 278 8.11 19.49 -3.01
N ASP A 279 7.67 20.74 -2.89
CA ASP A 279 8.51 21.87 -2.48
C ASP A 279 8.35 22.10 -0.96
N LEU A 280 9.46 22.32 -0.26
CA LEU A 280 9.44 22.54 1.20
C LEU A 280 9.22 24.01 1.52
N GLU A 281 8.13 24.33 2.20
CA GLU A 281 7.84 25.67 2.70
C GLU A 281 8.12 25.74 4.21
N THR A 282 9.08 26.59 4.60
CA THR A 282 9.43 26.84 6.00
C THR A 282 8.96 28.23 6.43
N LYS A 283 8.34 28.30 7.60
CA LYS A 283 8.00 29.53 8.30
C LYS A 283 8.71 29.61 9.64
N TYR A 284 9.19 30.80 9.97
CA TYR A 284 9.84 31.10 11.23
C TYR A 284 9.03 32.11 12.03
N LYS A 285 9.04 31.93 13.34
CA LYS A 285 8.43 32.87 14.28
C LYS A 285 9.41 33.99 14.60
N VAL A 286 8.93 35.22 14.48
CA VAL A 286 9.56 36.42 15.02
C VAL A 286 8.78 36.83 16.26
N ASN A 287 9.43 36.76 17.42
CA ASN A 287 8.89 37.28 18.67
C ASN A 287 9.58 38.59 18.98
N VAL A 288 8.80 39.61 19.32
CA VAL A 288 9.33 40.92 19.68
C VAL A 288 8.79 41.30 21.04
N TYR A 289 9.68 41.75 21.91
CA TYR A 289 9.38 42.14 23.28
C TYR A 289 9.98 43.51 23.58
N SER A 290 9.22 44.34 24.30
CA SER A 290 9.66 45.63 24.81
C SER A 290 8.98 45.91 26.13
N GLU A 291 9.72 46.46 27.09
CA GLU A 291 9.17 46.90 28.37
C GLU A 291 8.38 48.21 28.23
N PHE A 292 8.71 49.02 27.22
CA PHE A 292 8.08 50.32 26.96
C PHE A 292 7.71 50.46 25.48
N GLY A 293 6.69 51.24 25.16
CA GLY A 293 6.28 51.51 23.78
C GLY A 293 5.39 50.44 23.16
N HIS A 294 4.79 50.79 22.04
CA HIS A 294 3.92 49.93 21.25
C HIS A 294 4.69 49.35 20.07
N ILE A 295 4.94 48.05 20.14
CA ILE A 295 5.56 47.32 19.05
C ILE A 295 4.57 47.18 17.90
N SER A 296 5.03 47.52 16.71
CA SER A 296 4.33 47.23 15.46
C SER A 296 5.16 46.26 14.62
N LEU A 297 4.52 45.17 14.18
CA LEU A 297 5.07 44.21 13.23
C LEU A 297 4.22 44.22 11.97
N ASN A 298 4.82 44.08 10.78
CA ASN A 298 4.05 44.01 9.53
C ASN A 298 3.10 42.80 9.47
N LYS A 299 3.45 41.67 10.11
CA LYS A 299 2.52 40.56 10.38
C LYS A 299 2.27 40.38 11.86
N LEU A 300 1.02 40.60 12.27
CA LEU A 300 0.61 40.56 13.67
C LEU A 300 0.79 39.16 14.30
N ASP A 301 0.68 38.10 13.51
CA ASP A 301 0.88 36.74 13.97
C ASP A 301 2.36 36.35 14.12
N GLY A 302 3.30 37.22 13.73
CA GLY A 302 4.74 37.00 13.83
C GLY A 302 5.30 35.85 12.99
N TRP A 303 4.55 35.30 12.03
CA TRP A 303 5.01 34.19 11.18
C TRP A 303 5.40 34.65 9.79
N TYR A 304 6.64 34.38 9.41
CA TYR A 304 7.20 34.77 8.11
C TYR A 304 7.73 33.56 7.36
N LEU A 305 7.59 33.56 6.04
CA LEU A 305 8.26 32.58 5.19
C LEU A 305 9.77 32.77 5.26
N LYS A 306 10.53 31.69 5.12
CA LYS A 306 11.99 31.77 5.02
C LYS A 306 12.38 32.66 3.83
N GLY A 307 13.19 33.68 4.10
CA GLY A 307 13.62 34.67 3.11
C GLY A 307 12.65 35.85 2.95
N GLU A 308 11.52 35.87 3.65
CA GLU A 308 10.59 37.00 3.65
C GLU A 308 11.13 38.17 4.49
N GLU A 309 10.82 39.40 4.08
CA GLU A 309 11.19 40.61 4.81
C GLU A 309 10.18 40.92 5.93
N ALA A 310 10.68 41.05 7.16
CA ALA A 310 9.92 41.50 8.32
C ALA A 310 10.30 42.94 8.66
N THR A 311 9.29 43.73 9.06
CA THR A 311 9.47 45.10 9.53
C THR A 311 9.01 45.16 10.98
N VAL A 312 9.90 45.63 11.85
CA VAL A 312 9.60 45.94 13.25
C VAL A 312 9.75 47.43 13.47
N SER A 313 8.81 48.02 14.21
CA SER A 313 8.82 49.43 14.59
C SER A 313 8.38 49.60 16.04
N ILE A 314 8.97 50.59 16.70
CA ILE A 314 8.59 51.06 18.02
C ILE A 314 8.78 52.58 18.09
N GLU A 315 8.15 53.25 19.05
CA GLU A 315 8.38 54.69 19.24
C GLU A 315 9.84 54.95 19.63
N PRO A 316 10.52 55.97 19.06
CA PRO A 316 11.92 56.24 19.40
C PRO A 316 12.11 56.87 20.78
N GLU A 317 11.09 57.58 21.28
CA GLU A 317 11.13 58.28 22.57
C GLU A 317 9.78 58.21 23.28
N ILE A 318 9.78 57.95 24.58
CA ILE A 318 8.57 57.85 25.42
C ILE A 318 8.78 58.66 26.70
N PRO A 319 7.83 59.50 27.12
CA PRO A 319 7.96 60.22 28.39
C PRO A 319 7.98 59.25 29.57
N MET A 320 8.84 59.53 30.57
CA MET A 320 8.85 58.73 31.80
C MET A 320 7.57 58.95 32.60
N ASN A 321 7.19 57.95 33.40
CA ASN A 321 6.06 58.07 34.31
C ASN A 321 6.48 58.87 35.57
N GLY A 322 5.56 59.64 36.14
CA GLY A 322 5.76 60.36 37.41
C GLY A 322 6.40 61.74 37.28
N TRP A 323 7.00 62.23 38.37
CA TRP A 323 7.56 63.59 38.46
C TRP A 323 8.77 63.79 37.54
N GLU A 324 9.53 62.74 37.25
CA GLU A 324 10.68 62.75 36.35
C GLU A 324 10.27 63.07 34.91
N GLY A 325 9.13 62.52 34.46
CA GLY A 325 8.55 62.85 33.16
C GLY A 325 8.06 64.30 33.07
N LEU A 326 7.51 64.84 34.17
CA LEU A 326 7.04 66.23 34.23
C LEU A 326 8.19 67.24 34.06
N LEU A 327 9.41 66.86 34.47
CA LEU A 327 10.62 67.65 34.29
C LEU A 327 11.32 67.36 32.95
N GLY A 328 10.66 66.64 32.03
CA GLY A 328 11.15 66.35 30.70
C GLY A 328 12.01 65.09 30.59
N GLY A 329 11.99 64.20 31.58
CA GLY A 329 12.63 62.89 31.53
C GLY A 329 11.97 61.98 30.50
N LYS A 330 12.77 61.29 29.69
CA LYS A 330 12.29 60.38 28.63
C LYS A 330 13.12 59.11 28.56
N MET A 331 12.45 58.03 28.15
CA MET A 331 13.07 56.79 27.70
C MET A 331 13.40 56.94 26.22
N ILE A 332 14.67 56.79 25.87
CA ILE A 332 15.14 56.80 24.47
C ILE A 332 15.41 55.37 24.06
N PHE A 333 14.86 54.98 22.92
CA PHE A 333 15.14 53.69 22.31
C PHE A 333 16.66 53.56 22.04
N ASN A 334 17.27 52.51 22.60
CA ASN A 334 18.71 52.29 22.52
C ASN A 334 19.07 51.37 21.34
N GLY A 335 18.25 50.34 21.11
CA GLY A 335 18.45 49.39 20.03
C GLY A 335 17.60 48.12 20.17
N TRP A 336 17.54 47.36 19.08
CA TRP A 336 17.00 46.03 19.00
C TRP A 336 18.12 45.01 19.22
N TYR A 337 17.92 44.10 20.16
CA TYR A 337 18.91 43.10 20.55
C TYR A 337 18.34 41.68 20.40
N THR A 338 19.20 40.75 20.04
CA THR A 338 18.98 39.30 20.13
C THR A 338 19.97 38.70 21.13
N GLU A 339 19.87 37.39 21.37
CA GLU A 339 20.90 36.65 22.12
C GLU A 339 22.30 36.77 21.50
N LYS A 340 22.39 37.06 20.19
CA LYS A 340 23.64 37.23 19.46
C LYS A 340 24.21 38.66 19.56
N GLY A 341 23.44 39.62 20.08
CA GLY A 341 23.86 41.01 20.28
C GLY A 341 22.96 42.04 19.59
N LEU A 342 23.52 43.22 19.29
CA LEU A 342 22.81 44.34 18.67
C LEU A 342 22.47 44.06 17.20
N GLU A 343 21.19 44.12 16.84
CA GLU A 343 20.71 43.98 15.46
C GLU A 343 20.55 45.32 14.76
N SER A 344 19.99 46.32 15.45
CA SER A 344 19.72 47.64 14.86
C SER A 344 19.57 48.70 15.93
N LYS A 345 20.06 49.92 15.65
CA LYS A 345 19.82 51.11 16.48
C LYS A 345 18.59 51.92 16.04
N ASN A 346 18.02 51.58 14.90
CA ASN A 346 16.87 52.28 14.36
C ASN A 346 15.59 51.74 14.99
N ALA A 347 14.73 52.63 15.46
CA ALA A 347 13.46 52.27 16.09
C ALA A 347 12.53 51.50 15.12
N ALA A 348 12.62 51.81 13.83
CA ALA A 348 12.03 51.03 12.74
C ALA A 348 13.12 50.46 11.83
N PHE A 349 13.11 49.15 11.58
CA PHE A 349 14.03 48.53 10.61
C PHE A 349 13.46 47.26 9.98
N ASN A 350 13.97 46.94 8.79
CA ASN A 350 13.63 45.74 8.05
C ASN A 350 14.76 44.71 8.15
N PHE A 351 14.38 43.43 8.14
CA PHE A 351 15.34 42.33 8.07
C PHE A 351 14.73 41.10 7.38
N ILE A 352 15.58 40.26 6.79
CA ILE A 352 15.19 39.01 6.16
C ILE A 352 15.11 37.90 7.21
N VAL A 353 13.99 37.18 7.24
CA VAL A 353 13.76 36.09 8.20
C VAL A 353 14.30 34.77 7.65
N ASN A 354 15.50 34.39 8.09
CA ASN A 354 16.14 33.12 7.71
C ASN A 354 16.16 32.06 8.82
N GLU A 355 15.86 32.46 10.05
CA GLU A 355 15.81 31.62 11.26
C GLU A 355 14.82 32.24 12.26
N PRO A 356 14.35 31.50 13.28
CA PRO A 356 13.55 32.08 14.36
C PRO A 356 14.30 33.22 15.03
N LYS A 357 13.59 34.31 15.34
CA LYS A 357 14.23 35.50 15.92
C LYS A 357 13.43 36.04 17.09
N ASN A 358 14.13 36.24 18.22
CA ASN A 358 13.60 36.87 19.42
C ASN A 358 14.26 38.24 19.57
N LEU A 359 13.52 39.30 19.29
CA LEU A 359 13.99 40.68 19.39
C LEU A 359 13.55 41.31 20.71
N LYS A 360 14.50 41.89 21.44
CA LYS A 360 14.25 42.69 22.63
C LYS A 360 14.59 44.14 22.34
N ALA A 361 13.66 45.05 22.57
CA ALA A 361 13.94 46.48 22.60
C ALA A 361 14.61 46.83 23.92
N GLU A 362 15.77 47.48 23.85
CA GLU A 362 16.42 48.08 25.01
C GLU A 362 16.26 49.59 24.98
N TRP A 363 16.16 50.16 26.18
CA TRP A 363 15.89 51.58 26.41
C TRP A 363 16.93 52.17 27.34
N ARG A 364 17.25 53.44 27.13
CA ARG A 364 18.12 54.22 28.02
C ARG A 364 17.38 55.44 28.54
N ILE A 365 17.71 55.85 29.75
CA ILE A 365 17.12 57.02 30.41
C ILE A 365 17.89 58.26 29.94
N ASP A 366 17.16 59.31 29.54
CA ASP A 366 17.71 60.64 29.32
C ASP A 366 17.26 61.60 30.44
N GLU A 367 18.15 61.79 31.41
CA GLU A 367 17.95 62.68 32.56
C GLU A 367 18.44 64.11 32.31
N SER A 368 18.90 64.43 31.10
CA SER A 368 19.53 65.73 30.81
C SER A 368 18.58 66.89 31.14
N LYS A 369 17.29 66.76 30.80
CA LYS A 369 16.27 67.79 31.07
C LYS A 369 15.85 67.86 32.55
N PRO A 370 15.54 66.75 33.24
CA PRO A 370 15.31 66.76 34.68
C PRO A 370 16.46 67.37 35.48
N ILE A 371 17.71 66.99 35.19
CA ILE A 371 18.89 67.52 35.88
C ILE A 371 19.00 69.03 35.69
N ILE A 372 18.82 69.53 34.46
CA ILE A 372 18.83 70.97 34.18
C ILE A 372 17.68 71.68 34.92
N ALA A 373 16.47 71.11 34.90
CA ALA A 373 15.30 71.69 35.55
C ALA A 373 15.47 71.78 37.08
N ILE A 374 15.97 70.71 37.73
CA ILE A 374 16.30 70.69 39.15
C ILE A 374 17.41 71.71 39.44
N SER A 375 18.45 71.77 38.62
CA SER A 375 19.56 72.73 38.78
C SER A 375 19.07 74.18 38.72
N ILE A 376 18.16 74.50 37.80
CA ILE A 376 17.50 75.82 37.72
C ILE A 376 16.65 76.07 38.97
N LEU A 377 15.86 75.09 39.42
CA LEU A 377 15.02 75.23 40.62
C LEU A 377 15.86 75.51 41.87
N VAL A 378 16.97 74.78 42.05
CA VAL A 378 17.92 74.99 43.15
C VAL A 378 18.56 76.36 43.07
N ALA A 379 18.99 76.81 41.88
CA ALA A 379 19.54 78.14 41.67
C ALA A 379 18.52 79.25 42.01
N LEU A 380 17.24 79.07 41.65
CA LEU A 380 16.16 79.99 41.99
C LEU A 380 15.89 80.03 43.50
N ILE A 381 15.91 78.88 44.17
CA ILE A 381 15.77 78.80 45.64
C ILE A 381 16.93 79.51 46.32
N ILE A 382 18.17 79.29 45.87
CA ILE A 382 19.36 79.98 46.39
C ILE A 382 19.24 81.49 46.16
N ALA A 383 18.87 81.93 44.96
CA ALA A 383 18.68 83.35 44.65
C ALA A 383 17.57 83.97 45.51
N ALA A 384 16.46 83.27 45.73
CA ALA A 384 15.37 83.72 46.59
C ALA A 384 15.81 83.80 48.07
N LEU A 385 16.59 82.83 48.56
CA LEU A 385 17.18 82.86 49.90
C LEU A 385 18.18 84.01 50.04
N CYS A 386 19.10 84.19 49.08
CA CYS A 386 20.03 85.33 49.05
C CYS A 386 19.28 86.66 49.02
N PHE A 387 18.20 86.77 48.23
CA PHE A 387 17.35 87.96 48.18
C PHE A 387 16.60 88.18 49.50
N ALA A 388 16.11 87.11 50.14
CA ALA A 388 15.48 87.18 51.45
C ALA A 388 16.49 87.61 52.53
N PHE A 389 17.72 87.10 52.52
CA PHE A 389 18.80 87.53 53.41
C PHE A 389 19.25 88.98 53.14
N TYR A 390 19.32 89.38 51.87
CA TYR A 390 19.61 90.76 51.45
C TYR A 390 18.50 91.71 51.92
N LYS A 391 17.22 91.33 51.75
CA LYS A 391 16.08 92.08 52.32
C LYS A 391 16.04 92.02 53.85
N ARG A 392 16.49 90.96 54.51
CA ARG A 392 16.55 90.86 55.98
C ARG A 392 17.60 91.81 56.54
N SER A 393 18.74 91.97 55.86
CA SER A 393 19.73 93.04 56.13
C SER A 393 19.12 94.45 55.91
N SER A 394 18.31 94.64 54.85
CA SER A 394 17.58 95.88 54.60
C SER A 394 16.42 96.15 55.59
N LEU A 395 15.79 95.09 56.13
CA LEU A 395 14.73 95.19 57.13
C LEU A 395 15.29 95.41 58.55
N ILE A 396 16.50 94.91 58.84
CA ILE A 396 17.24 95.27 60.07
C ILE A 396 17.72 96.73 60.02
N SER A 397 17.96 97.31 58.83
CA SER A 397 18.22 98.75 58.69
C SER A 397 16.94 99.62 58.66
N LYS A 398 15.77 99.06 58.36
CA LYS A 398 14.46 99.73 58.54
C LYS A 398 13.84 99.54 59.93
N LEU A 399 14.27 98.54 60.72
CA LEU A 399 13.99 98.43 62.16
C LEU A 399 14.90 99.35 63.03
N LYS A 400 15.82 100.11 62.42
CA LYS A 400 16.60 101.17 63.09
C LYS A 400 16.09 102.61 62.82
N ARG A 401 14.92 102.75 62.17
CA ARG A 401 14.18 104.01 62.06
C ARG A 401 12.68 103.82 62.33
N VAL A 402 12.36 103.23 63.48
CA VAL A 402 11.20 103.65 64.26
C VAL A 402 11.77 104.33 65.50
N LYS A 403 11.66 105.65 65.51
CA LYS A 403 12.03 106.54 66.60
C LYS A 403 11.17 106.20 67.83
N PRO A 404 11.74 106.20 69.04
CA PRO A 404 11.10 105.64 70.23
C PRO A 404 9.87 106.43 70.65
N GLU A 405 8.83 105.68 71.01
CA GLU A 405 7.73 105.99 71.90
C GLU A 405 8.30 106.43 73.28
N ASN A 406 8.83 107.66 73.35
CA ASN A 406 9.49 108.20 74.54
C ASN A 406 8.91 109.54 75.03
N ASP A 407 7.90 110.10 74.36
CA ASP A 407 7.16 111.27 74.85
C ASP A 407 5.94 110.88 75.72
N GLU A 408 5.34 109.71 75.49
CA GLU A 408 4.26 109.18 76.36
C GLU A 408 4.81 108.52 77.64
N VAL A 409 5.94 107.83 77.57
CA VAL A 409 6.62 107.27 78.74
C VAL A 409 7.16 108.37 79.67
N ALA A 410 7.61 109.51 79.13
CA ALA A 410 8.02 110.67 79.93
C ALA A 410 6.84 111.38 80.62
N LYS A 411 5.67 111.47 79.95
CA LYS A 411 4.43 111.98 80.55
C LYS A 411 3.90 111.05 81.65
N LEU A 412 3.92 109.74 81.44
CA LEU A 412 3.46 108.77 82.43
C LEU A 412 4.38 108.71 83.67
N LYS A 413 5.71 108.83 83.48
CA LYS A 413 6.65 108.94 84.62
C LYS A 413 6.44 110.22 85.42
N ALA A 414 6.17 111.36 84.76
CA ALA A 414 5.88 112.62 85.45
C ALA A 414 4.56 112.58 86.24
N GLU A 415 3.53 111.89 85.74
CA GLU A 415 2.25 111.72 86.44
C GLU A 415 2.36 110.75 87.64
N VAL A 416 3.15 109.68 87.49
CA VAL A 416 3.47 108.75 88.60
C VAL A 416 4.23 109.46 89.73
N GLU A 417 5.23 110.28 89.40
CA GLU A 417 5.96 111.06 90.40
C GLU A 417 5.07 112.10 91.11
N ARG A 418 4.12 112.70 90.38
CA ARG A 418 3.14 113.65 90.95
C ARG A 418 2.17 112.95 91.91
N LEU A 419 1.68 111.76 91.57
CA LEU A 419 0.81 110.96 92.43
C LEU A 419 1.55 110.42 93.65
N LYS A 420 2.81 110.01 93.50
CA LYS A 420 3.68 109.55 94.60
C LYS A 420 3.87 110.64 95.66
N LYS A 421 4.08 111.89 95.22
CA LYS A 421 4.23 113.06 96.12
C LYS A 421 2.94 113.42 96.88
N ILE A 422 1.77 113.21 96.28
CA ILE A 422 0.46 113.43 96.95
C ILE A 422 0.22 112.36 98.03
N ILE A 423 0.58 111.11 97.76
CA ILE A 423 0.42 109.99 98.70
C ILE A 423 1.39 110.11 99.89
N GLU A 424 2.64 110.50 99.67
CA GLU A 424 3.62 110.73 100.75
C GLU A 424 3.21 111.90 101.67
N THR A 425 2.51 112.91 101.13
CA THR A 425 1.98 114.04 101.91
C THR A 425 0.76 113.64 102.77
N GLN A 426 0.02 112.58 102.41
CA GLN A 426 -1.13 112.09 103.18
C GLN A 426 -0.80 110.96 104.16
N ILE A 427 0.29 110.21 103.97
CA ILE A 427 0.60 109.00 104.77
C ILE A 427 1.87 109.16 105.64
N GLY A 428 2.66 110.22 105.44
CA GLY A 428 3.77 110.58 106.34
C GLY A 428 4.94 109.58 106.38
N LYS A 429 5.07 108.71 105.36
CA LYS A 429 6.18 107.78 105.13
C LYS A 429 6.39 107.55 103.62
N PRO A 430 7.63 107.21 103.18
CA PRO A 430 7.95 107.02 101.76
C PRO A 430 7.27 105.78 101.17
N VAL A 431 6.85 105.88 99.91
CA VAL A 431 6.27 104.79 99.12
C VAL A 431 7.34 104.26 98.16
N GLU A 432 7.50 102.94 98.00
CA GLU A 432 8.40 102.37 96.97
C GLU A 432 7.75 102.35 95.59
#